data_AF-A0A7Y7IS01-F1
#
_entry.id   AF-A0A7Y7IS01-F1
#
_cell.length_a   1.000
_cell.length_b   1.000
_cell.length_c   1.000
_cell.angle_alpha   90.00
_cell.angle_beta   90.00
_cell.angle_gamma   90.00
#
_symmetry.space_group_name_H-M   'P 1'
#
loop_
_entity.id
_entity.type
_entity.pdbx_description
1 polymer ?
#
loop_
_entity_poly.entity_id
_entity_poly.type
_entity_poly.pdbx_seq_one_letter_code
_entity_poly.pdbx_strand_id
1 'polypeptide(L)'
;MNIDEVGRTEHGNKELVALFGEKVFSFPKPSTLIQYFLKTMTSSESVILDFFAGSGSTAHAVMQQNAEDGGNRRFILVQLPEATDNPEFPKISDITRERVRRAGTKIKAEVGLTGQDLDVGFRAFKLGASNFRNWDVETDTLLAEDLEAFVDNINTNADDDGIVYEILLKAGIRLDTDLQKVSIAGADVTLAMDGLVAVSANRAITQEFIDGVLALEPPVQQLYLLDSGFGDNDSLKVNARHQFAARRSDSDPDKDDALRTV
;
A
#
# COMPACT_ATOMS: atom_id res chain seq x y z
N MET A 1 35.27 7.65 5.25
CA MET A 1 34.37 7.05 6.25
C MET A 1 35.14 6.90 7.56
N ASN A 2 34.83 7.73 8.55
CA ASN A 2 35.41 7.61 9.90
C ASN A 2 34.53 6.68 10.75
N ILE A 3 35.13 5.68 11.41
CA ILE A 3 34.40 4.68 12.19
C ILE A 3 33.66 5.29 13.39
N ASP A 4 34.17 6.41 13.90
CA ASP A 4 33.56 7.12 15.03
C ASP A 4 32.29 7.87 14.61
N GLU A 5 32.15 8.19 13.32
CA GLU A 5 30.96 8.85 12.76
C GLU A 5 29.88 7.84 12.34
N VAL A 6 30.27 6.73 11.70
CA VAL A 6 29.31 5.73 11.17
C VAL A 6 28.95 4.64 12.18
N GLY A 7 29.63 4.60 13.32
CA GLY A 7 29.39 3.64 14.37
C GLY A 7 29.92 2.22 14.09
N ARG A 8 29.80 1.40 15.13
CA ARG A 8 30.19 -0.03 15.17
C ARG A 8 28.98 -0.88 15.52
N THR A 9 29.02 -2.19 15.33
CA THR A 9 27.92 -3.13 15.70
C THR A 9 27.39 -2.91 17.11
N GLU A 10 28.25 -2.55 18.07
CA GLU A 10 27.86 -2.21 19.44
C GLU A 10 26.88 -1.02 19.53
N HIS A 11 26.99 -0.04 18.63
CA HIS A 11 26.11 1.13 18.58
C HIS A 11 24.69 0.73 18.15
N GLY A 12 24.55 -0.16 17.17
CA GLY A 12 23.23 -0.69 16.79
C GLY A 12 22.54 -1.39 17.96
N ASN A 13 23.30 -2.16 18.76
CA ASN A 13 22.77 -2.79 19.97
C ASN A 13 22.35 -1.76 21.02
N LYS A 14 23.19 -0.74 21.28
CA LYS A 14 22.87 0.35 22.21
C LYS A 14 21.62 1.12 21.79
N GLU A 15 21.47 1.42 20.49
CA GLU A 15 20.27 2.05 19.94
C GLU A 15 19.01 1.23 20.23
N LEU A 16 19.05 -0.09 19.99
CA LEU A 16 17.89 -0.95 20.28
C LEU A 16 17.58 -0.99 21.78
N VAL A 17 18.58 -1.19 22.63
CA VAL A 17 18.37 -1.21 24.08
C VAL A 17 17.81 0.12 24.58
N ALA A 18 18.24 1.25 24.01
CA ALA A 18 17.68 2.55 24.36
C ALA A 18 16.19 2.71 23.95
N LEU A 19 15.76 2.07 22.86
CA LEU A 19 14.36 2.09 22.40
C LEU A 19 13.47 1.06 23.11
N PHE A 20 14.02 -0.10 23.43
CA PHE A 20 13.26 -1.24 23.97
C PHE A 20 13.40 -1.44 25.48
N GLY A 21 14.44 -0.86 26.09
CA GLY A 21 14.83 -1.15 27.48
C GLY A 21 15.65 -2.45 27.63
N GLU A 22 15.65 -3.30 26.61
CA GLU A 22 16.33 -4.58 26.59
C GLU A 22 16.83 -4.98 25.19
N LYS A 23 17.57 -6.09 25.10
CA LYS A 23 18.08 -6.60 23.84
C LYS A 23 17.04 -7.52 23.19
N VAL A 24 16.26 -6.96 22.25
CA VAL A 24 15.24 -7.70 21.49
C VAL A 24 15.73 -8.29 20.16
N PHE A 25 16.92 -7.89 19.68
CA PHE A 25 17.48 -8.36 18.40
C PHE A 25 19.00 -8.50 18.50
N SER A 26 19.58 -9.50 17.83
CA SER A 26 20.97 -9.90 18.06
C SER A 26 22.02 -9.01 17.37
N PHE A 27 21.77 -8.61 16.12
CA PHE A 27 22.75 -7.95 15.26
C PHE A 27 22.14 -6.80 14.44
N PRO A 28 21.56 -5.78 15.10
CA PRO A 28 21.07 -4.61 14.38
C PRO A 28 22.25 -3.87 13.72
N LYS A 29 22.06 -3.40 12.49
CA LYS A 29 23.00 -2.43 11.90
C LYS A 29 22.86 -1.09 12.63
N PRO A 30 23.95 -0.34 12.88
CA PRO A 30 23.86 1.03 13.39
C PRO A 30 23.08 1.92 12.41
N SER A 31 22.16 2.72 12.91
CA SER A 31 21.38 3.63 12.05
C SER A 31 22.27 4.70 11.41
N THR A 32 23.30 5.16 12.12
CA THR A 32 24.27 6.16 11.65
C THR A 32 25.07 5.70 10.42
N LEU A 33 25.40 4.40 10.33
CA LEU A 33 26.04 3.83 9.14
C LEU A 33 25.13 3.95 7.91
N ILE A 34 23.85 3.62 8.07
CA ILE A 34 22.89 3.72 6.96
C ILE A 34 22.68 5.19 6.60
N GLN A 35 22.54 6.05 7.60
CA GLN A 35 22.39 7.49 7.41
C GLN A 35 23.55 8.11 6.62
N TYR A 36 24.78 7.69 6.89
CA TYR A 36 25.95 8.11 6.10
C TYR A 36 25.80 7.78 4.60
N PHE A 37 25.30 6.58 4.28
CA PHE A 37 25.02 6.22 2.89
C PHE A 37 23.90 7.08 2.30
N LEU A 38 22.83 7.33 3.06
CA LEU A 38 21.73 8.21 2.62
C LEU A 38 22.23 9.62 2.28
N LYS A 39 23.06 10.22 3.15
CA LYS A 39 23.67 11.56 2.92
C LYS A 39 24.49 11.61 1.63
N THR A 40 25.15 10.51 1.26
CA THR A 40 26.11 10.47 0.16
C THR A 40 25.47 10.04 -1.17
N MET A 41 24.45 9.19 -1.13
CA MET A 41 23.96 8.45 -2.29
C MET A 41 22.52 8.80 -2.70
N THR A 42 21.82 9.65 -1.94
CA THR A 42 20.39 9.91 -2.13
C THR A 42 20.06 11.40 -2.15
N SER A 43 19.00 11.76 -2.85
CA SER A 43 18.37 13.08 -2.79
C SER A 43 17.35 13.15 -1.65
N SER A 44 16.89 14.36 -1.32
CA SER A 44 15.87 14.58 -0.28
C SER A 44 14.53 13.88 -0.55
N GLU A 45 14.22 13.48 -1.79
CA GLU A 45 12.94 12.87 -2.18
C GLU A 45 13.06 11.38 -2.56
N SER A 46 14.22 10.78 -2.29
CA SER A 46 14.51 9.40 -2.71
C SER A 46 13.63 8.38 -1.99
N VAL A 47 13.29 7.29 -2.70
CA VAL A 47 12.63 6.12 -2.10
C VAL A 47 13.70 5.07 -1.80
N ILE A 48 13.81 4.69 -0.53
CA ILE A 48 14.81 3.75 -0.03
C ILE A 48 14.17 2.38 0.17
N LEU A 49 14.59 1.39 -0.62
CA LEU A 49 14.13 0.02 -0.49
C LEU A 49 15.14 -0.81 0.30
N ASP A 50 14.66 -1.49 1.33
CA ASP A 50 15.41 -2.51 2.07
C ASP A 50 14.54 -3.75 2.24
N PHE A 51 14.82 -4.78 1.43
CA PHE A 51 14.09 -6.04 1.44
C PHE A 51 14.69 -7.10 2.38
N PHE A 52 15.65 -6.70 3.22
CA PHE A 52 16.18 -7.48 4.34
C PHE A 52 16.20 -6.59 5.59
N ALA A 53 15.04 -6.02 5.91
CA ALA A 53 14.94 -4.93 6.88
C ALA A 53 15.49 -5.28 8.27
N GLY A 54 15.40 -6.56 8.68
CA GLY A 54 15.87 -7.04 9.97
C GLY A 54 15.26 -6.25 11.11
N SER A 55 16.09 -5.58 11.91
CA SER A 55 15.61 -4.73 13.00
C SER A 55 14.89 -3.47 12.53
N GLY A 56 14.98 -3.05 11.27
CA GLY A 56 14.40 -1.78 10.77
C GLY A 56 15.33 -0.58 10.89
N SER A 57 16.65 -0.80 10.86
CA SER A 57 17.64 0.28 10.98
C SER A 57 17.57 1.29 9.82
N THR A 58 17.17 0.85 8.63
CA THR A 58 17.05 1.70 7.44
C THR A 58 15.96 2.77 7.59
N ALA A 59 14.76 2.41 8.02
CA ALA A 59 13.69 3.39 8.26
C ALA A 59 14.05 4.37 9.39
N HIS A 60 14.71 3.89 10.46
CA HIS A 60 15.24 4.77 11.52
C HIS A 60 16.19 5.82 10.91
N ALA A 61 17.17 5.39 10.11
CA ALA A 61 18.13 6.29 9.47
C ALA A 61 17.47 7.28 8.50
N VAL A 62 16.44 6.84 7.75
CA VAL A 62 15.67 7.72 6.85
C VAL A 62 14.94 8.81 7.63
N MET A 63 14.20 8.46 8.67
CA MET A 63 13.48 9.44 9.50
C MET A 63 14.46 10.41 10.18
N GLN A 64 15.58 9.91 10.69
CA GLN A 64 16.62 10.74 11.29
C GLN A 64 17.23 11.71 10.26
N GLN A 65 17.46 11.23 9.03
CA GLN A 65 18.01 12.09 7.98
C GLN A 65 17.04 13.20 7.58
N ASN A 66 15.77 12.86 7.37
CA ASN A 66 14.73 13.85 7.06
C ASN A 66 14.57 14.88 8.18
N ALA A 67 14.70 14.46 9.44
CA ALA A 67 14.70 15.37 10.58
C ALA A 67 15.89 16.34 10.58
N GLU A 68 17.07 15.90 10.13
CA GLU A 68 18.28 16.72 10.11
C GLU A 68 18.34 17.71 8.94
N ASP A 69 17.90 17.29 7.74
CA ASP A 69 18.05 18.07 6.51
C ASP A 69 16.74 18.62 5.94
N GLY A 70 15.61 18.38 6.61
CA GLY A 70 14.28 18.80 6.15
C GLY A 70 13.83 18.07 4.88
N GLY A 71 14.47 16.95 4.53
CA GLY A 71 14.08 16.15 3.38
C GLY A 71 12.80 15.34 3.59
N ASN A 72 12.34 14.71 2.52
CA ASN A 72 11.12 13.91 2.46
C ASN A 72 11.40 12.53 1.80
N ARG A 73 12.49 11.89 2.24
CA ARG A 73 12.85 10.55 1.79
C ARG A 73 11.82 9.57 2.31
N ARG A 74 11.41 8.63 1.48
CA ARG A 74 10.47 7.56 1.83
C ARG A 74 11.20 6.23 1.94
N PHE A 75 10.63 5.29 2.68
CA PHE A 75 11.21 3.96 2.80
C PHE A 75 10.18 2.86 2.48
N ILE A 76 10.67 1.75 1.93
CA ILE A 76 9.94 0.50 1.78
C ILE A 76 10.77 -0.58 2.46
N LEU A 77 10.20 -1.20 3.49
CA LEU A 77 10.83 -2.30 4.20
C LEU A 77 10.10 -3.61 3.89
N VAL A 78 10.86 -4.65 3.55
CA VAL A 78 10.34 -6.02 3.48
C VAL A 78 11.04 -6.86 4.55
N GLN A 79 10.25 -7.57 5.35
CA GLN A 79 10.75 -8.47 6.37
C GLN A 79 9.90 -9.74 6.41
N LEU A 80 10.56 -10.88 6.29
CA LEU A 80 9.93 -12.19 6.47
C LEU A 80 9.41 -12.33 7.92
N PRO A 81 8.20 -12.89 8.15
CA PRO A 81 7.65 -13.07 9.49
C PRO A 81 8.26 -14.28 10.21
N GLU A 82 9.59 -14.35 10.29
CA GLU A 82 10.34 -15.39 10.99
C GLU A 82 10.04 -15.36 12.48
N ALA A 83 9.85 -16.53 13.09
CA ALA A 83 9.54 -16.66 14.51
C ALA A 83 10.72 -16.21 15.39
N THR A 84 10.40 -15.74 16.60
CA THR A 84 11.37 -15.44 17.65
C THR A 84 11.00 -16.15 18.95
N ASP A 85 11.96 -16.21 19.89
CA ASP A 85 11.72 -16.73 21.24
C ASP A 85 11.09 -15.67 22.18
N ASN A 86 10.84 -14.45 21.70
CA ASN A 86 10.22 -13.38 22.49
C ASN A 86 8.68 -13.41 22.33
N PRO A 87 7.90 -13.67 23.39
CA PRO A 87 6.45 -13.75 23.30
C PRO A 87 5.77 -12.39 23.04
N GLU A 88 6.39 -11.26 23.37
CA GLU A 88 5.89 -9.93 23.04
C GLU A 88 6.08 -9.61 21.55
N PHE A 89 7.17 -10.14 20.97
CA PHE A 89 7.50 -9.97 19.56
C PHE A 89 7.68 -11.33 18.88
N PRO A 90 6.59 -12.10 18.69
CA PRO A 90 6.69 -13.48 18.24
C PRO A 90 7.29 -13.61 16.83
N LYS A 91 7.35 -12.53 16.05
CA LYS A 91 8.01 -12.48 14.74
C LYS A 91 9.03 -11.36 14.65
N ILE A 92 10.08 -11.55 13.85
CA ILE A 92 11.07 -10.49 13.55
C ILE A 92 10.38 -9.24 13.01
N SER A 93 9.37 -9.42 12.13
CA SER A 93 8.58 -8.31 11.59
C SER A 93 7.86 -7.48 12.67
N ASP A 94 7.56 -8.06 13.83
CA ASP A 94 6.94 -7.36 14.96
C ASP A 94 7.98 -6.42 15.60
N ILE A 95 9.21 -6.92 15.81
CA ILE A 95 10.35 -6.12 16.28
C ILE A 95 10.65 -4.98 15.28
N THR A 96 10.67 -5.27 13.97
CA THR A 96 10.91 -4.28 12.93
C THR A 96 9.91 -3.13 13.04
N ARG A 97 8.61 -3.45 13.02
CA ARG A 97 7.54 -2.43 13.08
C ARG A 97 7.61 -1.64 14.38
N GLU A 98 7.91 -2.31 15.50
CA GLU A 98 8.01 -1.64 16.79
C GLU A 98 9.24 -0.72 16.87
N ARG A 99 10.40 -1.13 16.33
CA ARG A 99 11.58 -0.23 16.27
C ARG A 99 11.24 1.02 15.45
N VAL A 100 10.61 0.86 14.27
CA VAL A 100 10.24 2.00 13.41
C VAL A 100 9.31 2.95 14.16
N ARG A 101 8.26 2.42 14.82
CA ARG A 101 7.34 3.23 15.63
C ARG A 101 8.07 3.99 16.75
N ARG A 102 8.88 3.30 17.56
CA ARG A 102 9.58 3.92 18.69
C ARG A 102 10.62 4.93 18.24
N ALA A 103 11.37 4.64 17.18
CA ALA A 103 12.33 5.56 16.59
C ALA A 103 11.65 6.83 16.07
N GLY A 104 10.56 6.68 15.31
CA GLY A 104 9.77 7.80 14.81
C GLY A 104 9.25 8.70 15.93
N THR A 105 8.64 8.11 16.97
CA THR A 105 8.17 8.85 18.16
C THR A 105 9.31 9.59 18.85
N LYS A 106 10.46 8.94 19.04
CA LYS A 106 11.63 9.55 19.68
C LYS A 106 12.16 10.74 18.88
N ILE A 107 12.37 10.56 17.57
CA ILE A 107 12.88 11.60 16.68
C ILE A 107 11.93 12.81 16.68
N LYS A 108 10.62 12.56 16.55
CA LYS A 108 9.62 13.63 16.56
C LYS A 108 9.62 14.41 17.88
N ALA A 109 9.82 13.73 19.02
CA ALA A 109 9.96 14.37 20.32
C ALA A 109 11.24 15.22 20.44
N GLU A 110 12.36 14.76 19.88
CA GLU A 110 13.66 15.45 19.91
C GLU A 110 13.68 16.71 19.04
N VAL A 111 13.02 16.69 17.87
CA VAL A 111 12.93 17.84 16.96
C VAL A 111 11.91 18.89 17.47
N GLY A 112 10.93 18.47 18.26
CA GLY A 112 9.94 19.36 18.87
C GLY A 112 9.11 20.13 17.84
N LEU A 113 8.84 21.42 18.11
CA LEU A 113 7.99 22.27 17.27
C LEU A 113 8.53 22.49 15.84
N THR A 114 9.82 22.24 15.62
CA THR A 114 10.46 22.39 14.30
C THR A 114 10.21 21.20 13.37
N GLY A 115 9.62 20.11 13.88
CA GLY A 115 9.37 18.86 13.14
C GLY A 115 7.89 18.55 12.96
N GLN A 116 7.02 19.57 12.92
CA GLN A 116 5.57 19.38 12.75
C GLN A 116 5.25 18.61 11.47
N ASP A 117 5.96 18.94 10.38
CA ASP A 117 5.81 18.32 9.06
C ASP A 117 6.66 17.06 8.86
N LEU A 118 7.41 16.62 9.90
CA LEU A 118 8.19 15.39 9.81
C LEU A 118 7.25 14.18 9.77
N ASP A 119 7.24 13.50 8.62
CA ASP A 119 6.59 12.21 8.46
C ASP A 119 7.45 11.09 9.04
N VAL A 120 6.95 10.49 10.11
CA VAL A 120 7.50 9.30 10.77
C VAL A 120 6.52 8.12 10.73
N GLY A 121 5.42 8.29 9.99
CA GLY A 121 4.38 7.29 9.81
C GLY A 121 4.82 6.18 8.87
N PHE A 122 4.08 5.08 8.91
CA PHE A 122 4.21 4.00 7.93
C PHE A 122 2.90 3.21 7.87
N ARG A 123 2.66 2.60 6.71
CA ARG A 123 1.63 1.58 6.52
C ARG A 123 2.28 0.20 6.56
N ALA A 124 1.58 -0.79 7.11
CA ALA A 124 2.07 -2.16 7.22
C ALA A 124 1.16 -3.10 6.45
N PHE A 125 1.73 -3.84 5.50
CA PHE A 125 1.03 -4.80 4.66
C PHE A 125 1.55 -6.21 4.92
N LYS A 126 0.73 -7.22 4.60
CA LYS A 126 1.10 -8.63 4.61
C LYS A 126 0.83 -9.19 3.23
N LEU A 127 1.66 -10.13 2.79
CA LEU A 127 1.36 -10.91 1.61
C LEU A 127 0.19 -11.86 1.93
N GLY A 128 -0.87 -11.75 1.16
CA GLY A 128 -2.00 -12.68 1.13
C GLY A 128 -2.03 -13.46 -0.18
N ALA A 129 -2.90 -14.46 -0.25
CA ALA A 129 -3.27 -15.04 -1.53
C ALA A 129 -4.01 -13.99 -2.39
N SER A 130 -3.98 -14.17 -3.71
CA SER A 130 -4.75 -13.33 -4.63
C SER A 130 -6.25 -13.39 -4.30
N ASN A 131 -6.90 -12.23 -4.29
CA ASN A 131 -8.35 -12.10 -4.17
C ASN A 131 -9.06 -12.46 -5.48
N PHE A 132 -8.31 -12.54 -6.58
CA PHE A 132 -8.78 -13.00 -7.88
C PHE A 132 -8.26 -14.41 -8.15
N ARG A 133 -9.04 -15.23 -8.84
CA ARG A 133 -8.64 -16.60 -9.18
C ARG A 133 -7.50 -16.58 -10.20
N ASN A 134 -6.49 -17.42 -9.99
CA ASN A 134 -5.43 -17.63 -10.98
C ASN A 134 -5.95 -18.59 -12.05
N TRP A 135 -5.81 -18.20 -13.32
CA TRP A 135 -6.33 -18.91 -14.49
C TRP A 135 -5.55 -20.18 -14.87
N ASP A 136 -4.90 -20.82 -13.90
CA ASP A 136 -3.95 -21.90 -14.10
C ASP A 136 -4.67 -23.26 -14.10
N VAL A 137 -5.69 -23.39 -14.96
CA VAL A 137 -6.45 -24.63 -15.11
C VAL A 137 -5.88 -25.40 -16.29
N GLU A 138 -5.26 -26.55 -16.02
CA GLU A 138 -4.97 -27.54 -17.07
C GLU A 138 -6.28 -27.92 -17.75
N THR A 139 -6.41 -27.60 -19.04
CA THR A 139 -7.66 -27.70 -19.80
C THR A 139 -8.22 -29.12 -19.88
N ASP A 140 -7.41 -30.12 -19.53
CA ASP A 140 -7.74 -31.54 -19.65
C ASP A 140 -8.59 -32.08 -18.49
N THR A 141 -8.82 -31.29 -17.42
CA THR A 141 -9.61 -31.71 -16.25
C THR A 141 -10.87 -30.87 -15.98
N LEU A 142 -11.21 -29.92 -16.86
CA LEU A 142 -12.36 -29.01 -16.68
C LEU A 142 -13.70 -29.75 -16.72
N LEU A 143 -14.46 -29.70 -15.62
CA LEU A 143 -15.85 -30.15 -15.55
C LEU A 143 -16.82 -29.02 -15.96
N ALA A 144 -18.06 -29.38 -16.32
CA ALA A 144 -19.10 -28.40 -16.65
C ALA A 144 -19.47 -27.50 -15.45
N GLU A 145 -19.33 -28.01 -14.22
CA GLU A 145 -19.50 -27.24 -12.99
C GLU A 145 -18.35 -26.25 -12.76
N ASP A 146 -17.13 -26.59 -13.22
CA ASP A 146 -16.03 -25.63 -13.23
C ASP A 146 -16.37 -24.48 -14.17
N LEU A 147 -16.89 -24.78 -15.39
CA LEU A 147 -17.36 -23.83 -16.43
C LEU A 147 -18.34 -22.76 -15.90
N GLU A 148 -19.32 -23.14 -15.08
CA GLU A 148 -20.25 -22.20 -14.44
C GLU A 148 -19.59 -21.37 -13.31
N ALA A 149 -18.61 -21.95 -12.61
CA ALA A 149 -17.82 -21.26 -11.60
C ALA A 149 -16.79 -20.26 -12.19
N PHE A 150 -16.57 -20.22 -13.53
CA PHE A 150 -15.73 -19.22 -14.20
C PHE A 150 -16.42 -17.86 -14.40
N VAL A 151 -17.70 -17.74 -14.08
CA VAL A 151 -18.42 -16.45 -14.21
C VAL A 151 -17.97 -15.45 -13.13
N ASP A 152 -17.56 -15.92 -11.95
CA ASP A 152 -17.04 -15.06 -10.88
C ASP A 152 -15.53 -15.30 -10.64
N ASN A 153 -14.72 -14.32 -11.06
CA ASN A 153 -13.27 -14.34 -10.91
C ASN A 153 -12.79 -14.04 -9.48
N ILE A 154 -13.71 -13.80 -8.54
CA ILE A 154 -13.37 -13.46 -7.16
C ILE A 154 -13.23 -14.73 -6.33
N ASN A 155 -12.22 -14.73 -5.45
CA ASN A 155 -12.03 -15.78 -4.45
C ASN A 155 -13.14 -15.67 -3.39
N THR A 156 -13.74 -16.79 -3.00
CA THR A 156 -14.84 -16.81 -2.03
C THR A 156 -14.46 -16.28 -0.64
N ASN A 157 -13.15 -16.29 -0.31
CA ASN A 157 -12.63 -15.75 0.95
C ASN A 157 -12.13 -14.30 0.83
N ALA A 158 -12.27 -13.66 -0.33
CA ALA A 158 -11.82 -12.29 -0.55
C ALA A 158 -12.70 -11.29 0.21
N ASP A 159 -12.07 -10.44 1.01
CA ASP A 159 -12.71 -9.28 1.62
C ASP A 159 -12.62 -8.05 0.70
N ASP A 160 -13.54 -7.11 0.89
CA ASP A 160 -13.66 -5.95 0.01
C ASP A 160 -12.45 -5.03 0.05
N ASP A 161 -11.81 -4.87 1.23
CA ASP A 161 -10.58 -4.08 1.34
C ASP A 161 -9.43 -4.77 0.60
N GLY A 162 -9.28 -6.09 0.74
CA GLY A 162 -8.30 -6.89 0.00
C GLY A 162 -8.44 -6.73 -1.51
N ILE A 163 -9.67 -6.83 -2.03
CA ILE A 163 -9.99 -6.61 -3.45
C ILE A 163 -9.57 -5.20 -3.88
N VAL A 164 -10.01 -4.17 -3.14
CA VAL A 164 -9.70 -2.77 -3.47
C VAL A 164 -8.19 -2.53 -3.52
N TYR A 165 -7.43 -2.99 -2.52
CA TYR A 165 -5.98 -2.83 -2.49
C TYR A 165 -5.28 -3.58 -3.62
N GLU A 166 -5.74 -4.78 -3.97
CA GLU A 166 -5.18 -5.54 -5.09
C GLU A 166 -5.44 -4.85 -6.43
N ILE A 167 -6.64 -4.30 -6.64
CA ILE A 167 -6.97 -3.50 -7.84
C ILE A 167 -6.09 -2.26 -7.92
N LEU A 168 -5.98 -1.50 -6.83
CA LEU A 168 -5.14 -0.29 -6.76
C LEU A 168 -3.68 -0.61 -7.12
N LEU A 169 -3.13 -1.69 -6.58
CA LEU A 169 -1.77 -2.15 -6.88
C LEU A 169 -1.61 -2.54 -8.35
N LYS A 170 -2.54 -3.32 -8.92
CA LYS A 170 -2.52 -3.70 -10.35
C LYS A 170 -2.69 -2.50 -11.27
N ALA A 171 -3.40 -1.47 -10.83
CA ALA A 171 -3.55 -0.19 -11.52
C ALA A 171 -2.30 0.72 -11.43
N GLY A 172 -1.26 0.29 -10.70
CA GLY A 172 -0.03 1.08 -10.52
C GLY A 172 -0.16 2.20 -9.49
N ILE A 173 -1.23 2.21 -8.70
CA ILE A 173 -1.41 3.16 -7.61
C ILE A 173 -0.49 2.78 -6.45
N ARG A 174 0.26 3.77 -5.97
CA ARG A 174 1.25 3.54 -4.91
C ARG A 174 0.58 3.30 -3.56
N LEU A 175 1.19 2.47 -2.72
CA LEU A 175 0.66 2.13 -1.39
C LEU A 175 0.68 3.30 -0.38
N ASP A 176 1.51 4.32 -0.63
CA ASP A 176 1.58 5.57 0.13
C ASP A 176 0.55 6.62 -0.35
N THR A 177 -0.26 6.31 -1.36
CA THR A 177 -1.32 7.21 -1.84
C THR A 177 -2.38 7.43 -0.75
N ASP A 178 -2.83 8.67 -0.61
CA ASP A 178 -3.97 9.02 0.23
C ASP A 178 -5.26 8.47 -0.36
N LEU A 179 -6.00 7.76 0.47
CA LEU A 179 -7.25 7.10 0.09
C LEU A 179 -8.40 7.75 0.85
N GLN A 180 -9.48 8.07 0.16
CA GLN A 180 -10.72 8.56 0.75
C GLN A 180 -11.82 7.54 0.50
N LYS A 181 -12.62 7.23 1.53
CA LYS A 181 -13.79 6.36 1.38
C LYS A 181 -15.06 7.20 1.38
N VAL A 182 -15.90 7.01 0.38
CA VAL A 182 -17.22 7.63 0.27
C VAL A 182 -18.29 6.54 0.07
N SER A 183 -19.52 6.81 0.50
CA SER A 183 -20.66 5.91 0.27
C SER A 183 -21.53 6.48 -0.85
N ILE A 184 -21.80 5.68 -1.87
CA ILE A 184 -22.62 6.03 -3.03
C ILE A 184 -23.66 4.94 -3.22
N ALA A 185 -24.95 5.31 -3.22
CA ALA A 185 -26.08 4.36 -3.30
C ALA A 185 -25.96 3.19 -2.29
N GLY A 186 -25.40 3.45 -1.10
CA GLY A 186 -25.21 2.45 -0.05
C GLY A 186 -23.99 1.55 -0.21
N ALA A 187 -23.16 1.74 -1.25
CA ALA A 187 -21.92 0.99 -1.48
C ALA A 187 -20.68 1.85 -1.24
N ASP A 188 -19.60 1.21 -0.78
CA ASP A 188 -18.32 1.88 -0.53
C ASP A 188 -17.54 2.09 -1.84
N VAL A 189 -17.00 3.30 -1.99
CA VAL A 189 -16.11 3.69 -3.09
C VAL A 189 -14.84 4.28 -2.50
N THR A 190 -13.71 3.71 -2.87
CA THR A 190 -12.39 4.20 -2.50
C THR A 190 -11.86 5.11 -3.60
N LEU A 191 -11.60 6.35 -3.25
CA LEU A 191 -11.01 7.38 -4.10
C LEU A 191 -9.52 7.48 -3.83
N ALA A 192 -8.72 7.52 -4.89
CA ALA A 192 -7.28 7.69 -4.88
C ALA A 192 -6.87 8.81 -5.85
N MET A 193 -5.63 9.28 -5.74
CA MET A 193 -5.07 10.34 -6.61
C MET A 193 -5.97 11.58 -6.63
N ASP A 194 -6.25 12.13 -5.45
CA ASP A 194 -7.08 13.33 -5.27
C ASP A 194 -8.49 13.23 -5.88
N GLY A 195 -9.07 12.03 -5.89
CA GLY A 195 -10.42 11.78 -6.43
C GLY A 195 -10.46 11.39 -7.91
N LEU A 196 -9.32 11.40 -8.61
CA LEU A 196 -9.26 11.08 -10.03
C LEU A 196 -9.41 9.58 -10.31
N VAL A 197 -9.09 8.72 -9.35
CA VAL A 197 -9.25 7.26 -9.48
C VAL A 197 -10.27 6.78 -8.46
N ALA A 198 -11.24 5.98 -8.88
CA ALA A 198 -12.24 5.37 -8.01
C ALA A 198 -12.23 3.84 -8.15
N VAL A 199 -12.36 3.14 -7.04
CA VAL A 199 -12.42 1.67 -6.98
C VAL A 199 -13.57 1.26 -6.06
N SER A 200 -14.38 0.29 -6.48
CA SER A 200 -15.42 -0.29 -5.62
C SER A 200 -15.49 -1.81 -5.78
N ALA A 201 -15.57 -2.51 -4.65
CA ALA A 201 -15.85 -3.94 -4.57
C ALA A 201 -17.37 -4.25 -4.52
N ASN A 202 -18.21 -3.29 -4.95
CA ASN A 202 -19.66 -3.45 -4.98
C ASN A 202 -20.07 -4.61 -5.92
N ARG A 203 -20.89 -5.53 -5.41
CA ARG A 203 -21.43 -6.69 -6.15
C ARG A 203 -22.86 -6.50 -6.64
N ALA A 204 -23.43 -5.31 -6.46
CA ALA A 204 -24.76 -4.93 -6.94
C ALA A 204 -24.72 -3.51 -7.49
N ILE A 205 -24.30 -3.38 -8.75
CA ILE A 205 -24.18 -2.11 -9.45
C ILE A 205 -25.53 -1.70 -10.03
N THR A 206 -25.99 -0.50 -9.67
CA THR A 206 -27.25 0.08 -10.13
C THR A 206 -27.00 1.34 -10.95
N GLN A 207 -28.00 1.81 -11.71
CA GLN A 207 -27.89 3.10 -12.41
C GLN A 207 -27.68 4.25 -11.41
N GLU A 208 -28.35 4.21 -10.26
CA GLU A 208 -28.18 5.21 -9.19
C GLU A 208 -26.73 5.26 -8.68
N PHE A 209 -26.06 4.10 -8.55
CA PHE A 209 -24.65 4.04 -8.20
C PHE A 209 -23.78 4.71 -9.26
N ILE A 210 -23.97 4.37 -10.54
CA ILE A 210 -23.20 4.95 -11.65
C ILE A 210 -23.37 6.47 -11.72
N ASP A 211 -24.62 6.95 -11.63
CA ASP A 211 -24.93 8.38 -11.62
C ASP A 211 -24.27 9.09 -10.43
N GLY A 212 -24.24 8.44 -9.27
CA GLY A 212 -23.58 8.94 -8.07
C GLY A 212 -22.05 9.04 -8.22
N VAL A 213 -21.39 8.05 -8.82
CA VAL A 213 -19.94 8.13 -9.11
C VAL A 213 -19.66 9.23 -10.13
N LEU A 214 -20.50 9.37 -11.16
CA LEU A 214 -20.40 10.49 -12.09
C LEU A 214 -20.61 11.84 -11.38
N ALA A 215 -21.43 11.94 -10.35
CA ALA A 215 -21.64 13.21 -9.65
C ALA A 215 -20.44 13.65 -8.77
N LEU A 216 -19.38 12.85 -8.63
CA LEU A 216 -18.21 13.20 -7.82
C LEU A 216 -17.41 14.37 -8.40
N GLU A 217 -16.86 15.18 -7.48
CA GLU A 217 -15.96 16.29 -7.77
C GLU A 217 -14.63 16.12 -6.98
N PRO A 218 -13.45 16.16 -7.65
CA PRO A 218 -13.29 16.32 -9.10
C PRO A 218 -13.83 15.11 -9.88
N PRO A 219 -14.11 15.27 -11.19
CA PRO A 219 -14.63 14.18 -12.00
C PRO A 219 -13.66 13.00 -12.03
N VAL A 220 -14.15 11.81 -11.67
CA VAL A 220 -13.40 10.57 -11.75
C VAL A 220 -12.91 10.35 -13.18
N GLN A 221 -11.60 10.18 -13.31
CA GLN A 221 -10.94 9.93 -14.58
C GLN A 221 -10.81 8.44 -14.90
N GLN A 222 -10.66 7.62 -13.86
CA GLN A 222 -10.51 6.18 -13.96
C GLN A 222 -11.36 5.49 -12.89
N LEU A 223 -12.24 4.60 -13.31
CA LEU A 223 -13.13 3.82 -12.45
C LEU A 223 -12.84 2.32 -12.61
N TYR A 224 -12.68 1.62 -11.50
CA TYR A 224 -12.57 0.17 -11.43
C TYR A 224 -13.74 -0.41 -10.66
N LEU A 225 -14.46 -1.34 -11.29
CA LEU A 225 -15.61 -2.05 -10.71
C LEU A 225 -15.45 -3.56 -10.92
N LEU A 226 -16.09 -4.35 -10.07
CA LEU A 226 -16.16 -5.80 -10.28
C LEU A 226 -17.05 -6.12 -11.48
N ASP A 227 -16.62 -7.02 -12.35
CA ASP A 227 -17.45 -7.47 -13.48
C ASP A 227 -18.75 -8.13 -12.98
N SER A 228 -18.62 -8.99 -11.96
CA SER A 228 -19.73 -9.67 -11.29
C SER A 228 -20.73 -8.71 -10.65
N GLY A 229 -20.35 -7.46 -10.37
CA GLY A 229 -21.24 -6.46 -9.83
C GLY A 229 -22.36 -6.02 -10.78
N PHE A 230 -22.20 -6.21 -12.09
CA PHE A 230 -23.24 -5.92 -13.07
C PHE A 230 -24.26 -7.06 -13.24
N GLY A 231 -23.95 -8.27 -12.77
CA GLY A 231 -24.76 -9.47 -13.00
C GLY A 231 -25.08 -9.65 -14.48
N ASP A 232 -26.34 -9.96 -14.79
CA ASP A 232 -26.82 -10.13 -16.18
C ASP A 232 -27.10 -8.78 -16.91
N ASN A 233 -26.78 -7.64 -16.31
CA ASN A 233 -27.12 -6.32 -16.85
C ASN A 233 -26.01 -5.73 -17.74
N ASP A 234 -25.70 -6.42 -18.83
CA ASP A 234 -24.70 -5.97 -19.82
C ASP A 234 -25.02 -4.60 -20.40
N SER A 235 -26.32 -4.26 -20.52
CA SER A 235 -26.76 -2.95 -21.00
C SER A 235 -26.31 -1.83 -20.07
N LEU A 236 -26.39 -2.01 -18.75
CA LEU A 236 -25.91 -1.03 -17.78
C LEU A 236 -24.39 -0.85 -17.87
N LYS A 237 -23.64 -1.94 -18.01
CA LYS A 237 -22.18 -1.92 -18.16
C LYS A 237 -21.73 -1.14 -19.39
N VAL A 238 -22.33 -1.42 -20.54
CA VAL A 238 -22.04 -0.72 -21.81
C VAL A 238 -22.42 0.75 -21.71
N ASN A 239 -23.61 1.07 -21.17
CA ASN A 239 -24.05 2.45 -20.98
C ASN A 239 -23.12 3.23 -20.03
N ALA A 240 -22.68 2.62 -18.93
CA ALA A 240 -21.74 3.23 -18.00
C ALA A 240 -20.41 3.55 -18.69
N ARG A 241 -19.84 2.63 -19.50
CA ARG A 241 -18.62 2.90 -20.28
C ARG A 241 -18.78 4.11 -21.20
N HIS A 242 -19.89 4.19 -21.94
CA HIS A 242 -20.17 5.35 -22.80
C HIS A 242 -20.30 6.66 -22.02
N GLN A 243 -20.96 6.65 -20.85
CA GLN A 243 -21.11 7.85 -20.02
C GLN A 243 -19.76 8.36 -19.49
N PHE A 244 -18.86 7.47 -19.06
CA PHE A 244 -17.51 7.83 -18.63
C PHE A 244 -16.65 8.34 -19.77
N ALA A 245 -16.71 7.70 -20.95
CA ALA A 245 -15.95 8.13 -22.12
C ALA A 245 -16.38 9.52 -22.63
N ALA A 246 -17.69 9.76 -22.71
CA ALA A 246 -18.24 11.04 -23.16
C ALA A 246 -17.76 12.25 -22.34
N ARG A 247 -17.47 12.06 -21.04
CA ARG A 247 -16.93 13.14 -20.18
C ARG A 247 -15.50 13.52 -20.49
N ARG A 248 -14.70 12.59 -21.03
CA ARG A 248 -13.27 12.80 -21.27
C ARG A 248 -12.99 13.45 -22.63
N SER A 249 -14.05 13.79 -23.38
CA SER A 249 -13.97 14.31 -24.75
C SER A 249 -13.21 13.37 -25.70
N ASP A 250 -13.15 12.08 -25.38
CA ASP A 250 -12.57 11.07 -26.26
C ASP A 250 -13.63 10.55 -27.23
N SER A 251 -13.22 10.29 -28.48
CA SER A 251 -14.13 10.09 -29.62
C SER A 251 -14.53 8.63 -29.84
N ASP A 252 -13.85 7.68 -29.19
CA ASP A 252 -14.07 6.24 -29.35
C ASP A 252 -14.19 5.55 -27.97
N PRO A 253 -15.43 5.36 -27.46
CA PRO A 253 -15.68 4.71 -26.18
C PRO A 253 -15.15 3.27 -26.09
N ASP A 254 -14.97 2.60 -27.23
CA ASP A 254 -14.46 1.23 -27.28
C ASP A 254 -12.92 1.17 -27.13
N LYS A 255 -12.24 2.32 -27.17
CA LYS A 255 -10.81 2.48 -26.88
C LYS A 255 -10.54 3.23 -25.58
N ASP A 256 -11.58 3.81 -24.97
CA ASP A 256 -11.45 4.54 -23.71
C ASP A 256 -11.56 3.56 -22.54
N ASP A 257 -10.44 3.45 -21.83
CA ASP A 257 -10.28 2.58 -20.66
C ASP A 257 -10.77 3.25 -19.36
N ALA A 258 -11.51 4.36 -19.42
CA ALA A 258 -11.96 5.11 -18.23
C ALA A 258 -12.77 4.28 -17.23
N LEU A 259 -13.56 3.30 -17.68
CA LEU A 259 -14.23 2.32 -16.80
C LEU A 259 -13.70 0.92 -17.12
N ARG A 260 -12.95 0.35 -16.17
CA ARG A 260 -12.45 -1.02 -16.23
C ARG A 260 -13.24 -1.92 -15.30
N THR A 261 -13.62 -3.07 -15.82
CA THR A 261 -14.16 -4.16 -15.00
C THR A 261 -13.07 -5.20 -14.76
N VAL A 262 -13.02 -5.74 -13.54
CA VAL A 262 -12.01 -6.69 -13.06
C VAL A 262 -12.64 -7.93 -12.45
#